data_AF-A0A2S6CSK3-F1
#
_entry.id   AF-A0A2S6CSK3-F1
#
_cell.length_a   1.000
_cell.length_b   1.000
_cell.length_c   1.000
_cell.angle_alpha   90.00
_cell.angle_beta   90.00
_cell.angle_gamma   90.00
#
_symmetry.space_group_name_H-M   'P 1'
#
loop_
_entity.id
_entity.type
_entity.pdbx_description
1 polymer ?
#
loop_
_entity_poly.entity_id
_entity_poly.type
_entity_poly.pdbx_seq_one_letter_code
_entity_poly.pdbx_strand_id
1 'polypeptide(L)'
;MIILCTHNDGGVGKTTLAVHVAGILINRSESTLLIDCDDQADFWQFYTDRIPEKSKDVEKYENSTLIYNERRESITKDLQQGQYDHLE
;
A
#
# COMPACT_ATOMS: atom_id res chain seq x y z
N MET A 1 8.69 3.39 10.05
CA MET A 1 9.60 2.59 9.22
C MET A 1 9.10 2.61 7.78
N ILE A 2 9.99 2.63 6.77
CA ILE A 2 9.60 2.50 5.36
C ILE A 2 10.15 1.17 4.84
N ILE A 3 9.29 0.36 4.22
CA ILE A 3 9.66 -0.91 3.59
C ILE A 3 9.30 -0.81 2.10
N LEU A 4 10.28 -1.06 1.22
CA LEU A 4 10.11 -1.06 -0.22
C LEU A 4 10.41 -2.45 -0.79
N CYS A 5 9.41 -3.11 -1.34
CA CYS A 5 9.56 -4.39 -2.04
C CYS A 5 9.70 -4.13 -3.55
N THR A 6 10.93 -4.11 -4.06
CA THR A 6 11.23 -3.83 -5.48
C THR A 6 12.17 -4.86 -6.10
N HIS A 7 11.99 -5.09 -7.40
CA HIS A 7 12.81 -5.97 -8.25
C HIS A 7 12.39 -5.76 -9.71
N ASN A 8 13.35 -5.77 -10.63
CA ASN A 8 13.10 -5.50 -12.05
C ASN A 8 12.30 -6.62 -12.73
N ASP A 9 12.47 -7.86 -12.29
CA ASP A 9 11.77 -9.00 -12.86
C ASP A 9 10.36 -9.18 -12.28
N GLY A 10 9.39 -9.43 -13.16
CA GLY A 10 8.04 -9.88 -12.80
C GLY A 10 8.05 -11.31 -12.26
N GLY A 11 7.08 -11.66 -11.41
CA GLY A 11 6.91 -13.04 -10.92
C GLY A 11 7.89 -13.54 -9.85
N VAL A 12 8.85 -12.72 -9.39
CA VAL A 12 9.83 -13.11 -8.34
C VAL A 12 9.26 -13.10 -6.91
N GLY A 13 7.97 -12.78 -6.74
CA GLY A 13 7.32 -12.78 -5.43
C GLY A 13 7.36 -11.46 -4.64
N LYS A 14 7.61 -10.31 -5.30
CA LYS A 14 7.58 -8.98 -4.66
C LYS A 14 6.25 -8.72 -3.94
N THR A 15 5.15 -8.87 -4.67
CA THR A 15 3.79 -8.66 -4.16
C THR A 15 3.48 -9.63 -3.04
N THR A 16 3.84 -10.91 -3.21
CA THR A 16 3.67 -11.92 -2.17
C THR A 16 4.39 -11.54 -0.88
N LEU A 17 5.66 -11.12 -0.95
CA LEU A 17 6.41 -10.68 0.22
C LEU A 17 5.78 -9.44 0.86
N ALA A 18 5.44 -8.43 0.05
CA ALA A 18 4.85 -7.19 0.52
C ALA A 18 3.53 -7.45 1.27
N VAL A 19 2.64 -8.28 0.71
CA VAL A 19 1.35 -8.64 1.31
C VAL A 19 1.55 -9.28 2.69
N HIS A 20 2.48 -10.23 2.82
CA HIS A 20 2.71 -10.91 4.11
C HIS A 20 3.35 -9.98 5.14
N VAL A 21 4.32 -9.15 4.75
CA VAL A 21 4.93 -8.15 5.65
C VAL A 21 3.87 -7.17 6.13
N ALA A 22 3.04 -6.64 5.23
CA ALA A 22 1.93 -5.77 5.56
C ALA A 22 0.95 -6.41 6.55
N GLY A 23 0.55 -7.67 6.32
CA GLY A 23 -0.33 -8.41 7.22
C GLY A 23 0.25 -8.57 8.62
N ILE A 24 1.57 -8.80 8.75
CA ILE A 24 2.25 -8.88 10.05
C ILE A 24 2.19 -7.53 10.79
N LEU A 25 2.45 -6.41 10.10
CA LEU A 25 2.44 -5.08 10.71
C LEU A 25 1.03 -4.68 11.16
N ILE A 26 0.04 -4.90 10.30
CA ILE A 26 -1.38 -4.66 10.62
C ILE A 26 -1.81 -5.48 11.84
N ASN A 27 -1.47 -6.77 11.89
CA ASN A 27 -1.82 -7.66 13.01
C ASN A 27 -1.12 -7.31 14.34
N ARG A 28 -0.03 -6.54 14.29
CA ARG A 28 0.64 -6.00 15.49
C ARG A 28 0.01 -4.68 15.97
N SER A 29 -1.12 -4.29 15.41
CA SER A 29 -1.80 -3.01 15.68
C SER A 29 -0.94 -1.79 15.35
N GLU A 30 0.04 -1.92 14.46
CA GLU A 30 0.83 -0.78 13.97
C GLU A 30 0.01 -0.01 12.92
N SER A 31 0.00 1.33 13.02
CA SER A 31 -0.59 2.20 12.00
C SER A 31 0.19 2.02 10.69
N THR A 32 -0.42 1.35 9.71
CA THR A 32 0.28 0.89 8.50
C THR A 32 -0.28 1.55 7.24
N LEU A 33 0.55 2.30 6.52
CA LEU A 33 0.23 2.82 5.20
C LEU A 33 0.76 1.86 4.14
N LEU A 34 -0.13 1.35 3.30
CA LEU A 34 0.16 0.48 2.18
C LEU A 34 -0.02 1.26 0.87
N ILE A 35 0.97 1.17 -0.02
CA ILE A 35 0.95 1.87 -1.30
C ILE A 35 1.29 0.86 -2.41
N ASP A 36 0.35 0.60 -3.29
CA ASP A 36 0.56 -0.19 -4.50
C ASP A 36 0.91 0.73 -5.66
N CYS A 37 2.11 0.57 -6.22
CA CYS A 37 2.60 1.36 -7.35
C CYS A 37 2.77 0.51 -8.63
N ASP A 38 2.28 -0.72 -8.61
CA ASP A 38 2.34 -1.65 -9.75
C ASP A 38 1.10 -1.47 -10.63
N ASP A 39 1.27 -1.50 -11.95
CA ASP A 39 0.18 -1.28 -12.92
C ASP A 39 -0.79 -2.46 -13.01
N GLN A 40 -0.39 -3.64 -12.53
CA GLN A 40 -1.28 -4.80 -12.40
C GLN A 40 -2.18 -4.72 -11.17
N ALA A 41 -1.87 -3.85 -10.21
CA ALA A 41 -2.63 -3.64 -8.98
C ALA A 41 -2.86 -4.93 -8.15
N ASP A 42 -1.99 -5.94 -8.27
CA ASP A 42 -2.17 -7.23 -7.60
C ASP A 42 -2.18 -7.09 -6.06
N PHE A 43 -1.39 -6.16 -5.51
CA PHE A 43 -1.36 -5.90 -4.09
C PHE A 43 -2.69 -5.27 -3.63
N TRP A 44 -3.20 -4.28 -4.37
CA TRP A 44 -4.49 -3.66 -4.10
C TRP A 44 -5.63 -4.68 -4.16
N GLN A 45 -5.67 -5.49 -5.23
CA GLN A 45 -6.71 -6.49 -5.45
C GLN A 45 -6.70 -7.55 -4.35
N PHE A 46 -5.52 -7.97 -3.86
CA PHE A 46 -5.42 -8.94 -2.78
C PHE A 46 -6.16 -8.52 -1.51
N TYR A 47 -6.11 -7.23 -1.15
CA TYR A 47 -6.73 -6.73 0.07
C TYR A 47 -8.20 -6.33 -0.12
N THR A 48 -8.57 -5.88 -1.32
CA THR A 48 -9.87 -5.26 -1.57
C THR A 48 -10.86 -6.16 -2.31
N ASP A 49 -10.40 -7.28 -2.88
CA ASP A 49 -11.12 -8.13 -3.84
C ASP A 49 -11.73 -7.33 -5.02
N ARG A 50 -11.15 -6.17 -5.35
CA ARG A 50 -11.66 -5.22 -6.35
C ARG A 50 -10.54 -4.63 -7.20
N ILE A 51 -10.86 -4.29 -8.45
CA ILE A 51 -9.99 -3.52 -9.34
C ILE A 51 -10.07 -2.04 -8.93
N PRO A 52 -8.95 -1.30 -8.82
CA PRO A 52 -8.98 0.11 -8.49
C PRO A 52 -9.70 0.91 -9.59
N GLU A 53 -10.56 1.86 -9.21
CA GLU A 53 -11.34 2.64 -10.18
C GLU A 53 -10.52 3.78 -10.82
N LYS A 54 -9.49 4.25 -10.10
CA LYS A 54 -8.67 5.40 -10.47
C LYS A 54 -7.31 5.36 -9.77
N SER A 55 -6.33 6.10 -10.29
CA SER A 55 -5.13 6.43 -9.52
C SER A 55 -5.53 7.17 -8.23
N LYS A 56 -4.83 6.85 -7.15
CA LYS A 56 -5.14 7.27 -5.77
C LYS A 56 -6.49 6.78 -5.28
N ASP A 57 -6.91 5.60 -5.70
CA ASP A 57 -8.00 4.92 -5.00
C ASP A 57 -7.54 4.60 -3.58
N VAL A 58 -8.45 4.73 -2.60
CA VAL A 58 -8.12 4.62 -1.18
C VAL A 58 -9.12 3.70 -0.49
N GLU A 59 -8.58 2.65 0.14
CA GLU A 59 -9.33 1.80 1.07
C GLU A 59 -8.83 2.02 2.49
N LYS A 60 -9.77 2.16 3.45
CA LYS A 60 -9.45 2.39 4.85
C LYS A 60 -9.90 1.20 5.70
N TYR A 61 -8.98 0.72 6.52
CA TYR A 61 -9.23 -0.25 7.56
C TYR A 61 -9.07 0.42 8.94
N GLU A 62 -9.32 -0.33 10.02
CA GLU A 62 -9.29 0.20 11.38
C GLU A 62 -7.94 0.86 11.75
N ASN A 63 -6.82 0.23 11.41
CA ASN A 63 -5.47 0.70 11.70
C ASN A 63 -4.56 0.81 10.47
N SER A 64 -5.12 0.79 9.26
CA SER A 64 -4.33 0.88 8.03
C SER A 64 -5.06 1.57 6.90
N THR A 65 -4.27 2.17 6.01
CA THR A 65 -4.75 2.78 4.77
C THR A 65 -4.05 2.10 3.61
N LEU A 66 -4.82 1.70 2.61
CA LEU A 66 -4.30 1.18 1.35
C LEU A 66 -4.57 2.20 0.25
N ILE A 67 -3.54 2.51 -0.55
CA ILE A 67 -3.62 3.44 -1.67
C ILE A 67 -3.10 2.77 -2.93
N TYR A 68 -3.87 2.81 -4.01
CA TYR A 68 -3.38 2.50 -5.35
C TYR A 68 -2.79 3.76 -5.99
N ASN A 69 -1.53 3.74 -6.40
CA ASN A 69 -0.82 4.90 -6.93
C ASN A 69 0.17 4.51 -8.03
N GLU A 70 -0.34 3.93 -9.12
CA GLU A 70 0.45 3.54 -10.32
C GLU A 70 1.34 4.69 -10.84
N ARG A 71 0.88 5.94 -10.71
CA ARG A 71 1.57 7.14 -11.21
C ARG A 71 2.61 7.70 -10.26
N ARG A 72 2.73 7.12 -9.06
CA ARG A 72 3.67 7.55 -8.01
C ARG A 72 3.52 9.04 -7.68
N GLU A 73 2.29 9.53 -7.72
CA GLU A 73 1.97 10.92 -7.41
C GLU A 73 2.10 11.17 -5.90
N SER A 74 2.33 12.43 -5.51
CA SER A 74 2.39 12.79 -4.09
C SER A 74 1.04 12.54 -3.40
N ILE A 75 1.05 11.84 -2.26
CA ILE A 75 -0.13 11.40 -1.49
C ILE A 75 -0.34 12.16 -0.17
N THR A 76 0.53 13.12 0.16
CA THR A 76 0.51 13.81 1.47
C THR A 76 -0.79 14.58 1.73
N LYS A 77 -1.48 15.04 0.68
CA LYS A 77 -2.78 15.73 0.79
C LYS A 77 -3.95 14.76 1.01
N ASP A 78 -3.77 13.50 0.65
CA ASP A 78 -4.81 12.47 0.66
C ASP A 78 -4.85 11.72 2.02
N LEU A 79 -3.90 12.02 2.91
CA LEU A 79 -3.72 11.39 4.21
C LEU A 79 -4.02 12.37 5.35
N GLN A 80 -4.55 11.87 6.46
CA GLN A 80 -4.74 12.71 7.65
C GLN A 80 -3.37 13.07 8.22
N GLN A 81 -3.16 14.38 8.41
CA GLN A 81 -1.92 14.92 8.94
C GLN A 81 -1.65 14.33 10.34
N GLY A 82 -0.44 13.79 10.56
CA GLY A 82 -0.03 13.19 11.83
C GLY A 82 -0.46 11.73 12.02
N GLN A 83 -1.09 11.07 11.04
CA GLN A 83 -1.43 9.64 11.13
C GLN A 83 -0.22 8.70 10.90
N TYR A 84 0.76 9.17 10.13
CA TYR A 84 1.96 8.40 9.75
C TYR A 84 3.20 9.29 9.89
N ASP A 85 4.03 9.01 10.89
CA ASP A 85 5.16 9.85 11.33
C ASP A 85 6.31 9.99 10.32
N HIS A 86 6.27 9.27 9.19
CA HIS A 86 7.36 9.22 8.20
C HIS A 86 7.03 9.95 6.89
N LEU A 87 5.91 10.67 6.86
CA LEU A 87 5.49 11.48 5.73
C LEU A 87 5.78 12.96 6.03
N GLU A 88 7.07 13.29 6.13
CA GLU A 88 7.56 14.68 6.16
C GLU A 88 8.09 15.12 4.79
#